data_AF-A0A315ECS6-F1
#
_entry.id   AF-A0A315ECS6-F1
#
_cell.length_a   1.000
_cell.length_b   1.000
_cell.length_c   1.000
_cell.angle_alpha   90.00
_cell.angle_beta   90.00
_cell.angle_gamma   90.00
#
_symmetry.space_group_name_H-M   'P 1'
#
loop_
_entity.id
_entity.type
_entity.pdbx_description
1 polymer ?
#
loop_
_entity_poly.entity_id
_entity_poly.type
_entity_poly.pdbx_seq_one_letter_code
_entity_poly.pdbx_strand_id
1 'polypeptide(L)'
;MKAEFLRWYEAVSLQLDPDVVDSRLLAVKDLAKSVTPDELEALIRAAFRSKQSTAAMTGAIRTKLASGDGVLGDEEFGLLAAAVLTYVLRANDNSSALAAAMVSTASFYGLRTLRQPMDISGLATTARTALAQSTRRRPVMRMSAIPSLTVDPEKAVATEDSDEALQLLAAACSEAIKALADRQTEFEKLTQRYISIQDEELNMLWWLQGGHSHTLGQSFADIPRDQRPIVLACELAEATFAIPGAASVQSLLTRAGIDYLEPLTIAAAVQSLPTKWLRDVCPVELEARISPVTTPLHEAFKRRLEVDGDSWIPSWASVCEIDSGAKLSPLQLADLCYCEQLVLRK
;
A
#
# COMPACT_ATOMS: atom_id res chain seq x y z
N MET A 1 9.47 -20.45 -10.18
CA MET A 1 8.18 -19.82 -10.52
C MET A 1 7.18 -20.82 -11.11
N LYS A 2 7.31 -21.37 -12.34
CA LYS A 2 6.32 -22.38 -12.85
C LYS A 2 6.20 -23.62 -11.93
N ALA A 3 7.33 -24.16 -11.48
CA ALA A 3 7.34 -25.26 -10.51
C ALA A 3 6.76 -24.89 -9.13
N GLU A 4 6.89 -23.63 -8.71
CA GLU A 4 6.32 -23.12 -7.46
C GLU A 4 4.80 -22.99 -7.59
N PHE A 5 4.34 -22.47 -8.72
CA PHE A 5 2.93 -22.35 -9.08
C PHE A 5 2.21 -23.72 -9.11
N LEU A 6 2.83 -24.74 -9.72
CA LEU A 6 2.28 -26.10 -9.71
C LEU A 6 2.21 -26.69 -8.29
N ARG A 7 3.25 -26.47 -7.46
CA ARG A 7 3.23 -26.89 -6.05
C ARG A 7 2.09 -26.24 -5.25
N TRP A 8 1.71 -25.01 -5.58
CA TRP A 8 0.56 -24.36 -4.93
C TRP A 8 -0.76 -25.05 -5.27
N TYR A 9 -0.95 -25.46 -6.52
CA TYR A 9 -2.13 -26.25 -6.94
C TYR A 9 -2.16 -27.62 -6.25
N GLU A 10 -1.02 -28.32 -6.22
CA GLU A 10 -0.88 -29.60 -5.50
C GLU A 10 -1.22 -29.46 -4.01
N ALA A 11 -0.76 -28.38 -3.37
CA ALA A 11 -0.99 -28.14 -1.94
C ALA A 11 -2.48 -27.96 -1.58
N VAL A 12 -3.31 -27.48 -2.52
CA VAL A 12 -4.76 -27.36 -2.33
C VAL A 12 -5.56 -28.47 -3.02
N SER A 13 -4.88 -29.53 -3.48
CA SER A 13 -5.48 -30.67 -4.19
C SER A 13 -6.30 -30.29 -5.43
N LEU A 14 -5.94 -29.20 -6.10
CA LEU A 14 -6.54 -28.80 -7.38
C LEU A 14 -5.73 -29.39 -8.53
N GLN A 15 -6.42 -30.03 -9.47
CA GLN A 15 -5.81 -30.51 -10.71
C GLN A 15 -5.88 -29.43 -11.77
N LEU A 16 -4.72 -29.05 -12.31
CA LEU A 16 -4.63 -28.10 -13.41
C LEU A 16 -4.33 -28.86 -14.70
N ASP A 17 -5.17 -28.66 -15.72
CA ASP A 17 -4.94 -29.22 -17.04
C ASP A 17 -3.60 -28.71 -17.59
N PRO A 18 -2.67 -29.60 -18.00
CA PRO A 18 -1.38 -29.24 -18.58
C PRO A 18 -1.48 -28.18 -19.69
N ASP A 19 -2.55 -28.20 -20.48
CA ASP A 19 -2.74 -27.30 -21.62
C ASP A 19 -3.08 -25.87 -21.20
N VAL A 20 -3.53 -25.67 -19.96
CA VAL A 20 -3.99 -24.38 -19.41
C VAL A 20 -3.00 -23.81 -18.38
N VAL A 21 -1.97 -24.57 -17.99
CA VAL A 21 -0.96 -24.12 -16.99
C VAL A 21 -0.28 -22.83 -17.42
N ASP A 22 0.21 -22.79 -18.67
CA ASP A 22 0.99 -21.65 -19.15
C ASP A 22 0.12 -20.41 -19.37
N SER A 23 -1.12 -20.57 -19.81
CA SER A 23 -2.06 -19.45 -19.97
C SER A 23 -2.45 -18.85 -18.61
N ARG A 24 -2.72 -19.69 -17.60
CA ARG A 24 -2.99 -19.25 -16.22
C ARG A 24 -1.81 -18.51 -15.62
N LEU A 25 -0.62 -19.08 -15.75
CA LEU A 25 0.59 -18.46 -15.22
C LEU A 25 0.91 -17.12 -15.92
N LEU A 26 0.64 -17.03 -17.22
CA LEU A 26 0.78 -15.78 -17.97
C LEU A 26 -0.23 -14.73 -17.48
N ALA A 27 -1.50 -15.10 -17.32
CA ALA A 27 -2.54 -14.21 -16.80
C ALA A 27 -2.20 -13.67 -15.40
N VAL A 28 -1.68 -14.50 -14.51
CA VAL A 28 -1.19 -14.10 -13.18
C VAL A 28 -0.09 -13.05 -13.29
N LYS A 29 0.90 -13.29 -14.15
CA LYS A 29 2.03 -12.36 -14.34
C LYS A 29 1.61 -11.05 -14.98
N ASP A 30 0.71 -11.09 -15.95
CA ASP A 30 0.27 -9.90 -16.66
C ASP A 30 -0.60 -9.01 -15.78
N LEU A 31 -1.51 -9.61 -15.00
CA LEU A 31 -2.26 -8.85 -14.00
C LEU A 31 -1.34 -8.23 -12.93
N ALA A 32 -0.32 -8.95 -12.48
CA ALA A 32 0.60 -8.44 -11.47
C ALA A 32 1.42 -7.20 -11.92
N LYS A 33 1.64 -7.00 -13.23
CA LYS A 33 2.42 -5.86 -13.76
C LYS A 33 1.68 -4.53 -13.70
N SER A 34 0.35 -4.55 -13.70
CA SER A 34 -0.47 -3.34 -13.84
C SER A 34 -1.71 -3.39 -12.96
N VAL A 35 -1.56 -3.88 -11.74
CA VAL A 35 -2.66 -4.00 -10.77
C VAL A 35 -3.05 -2.62 -10.25
N THR A 36 -4.36 -2.32 -10.23
CA THR A 36 -4.89 -1.10 -9.63
C THR A 36 -5.17 -1.28 -8.12
N PRO A 37 -5.35 -0.20 -7.34
CA PRO A 37 -5.74 -0.30 -5.93
C PRO A 37 -7.04 -1.11 -5.71
N ASP A 38 -8.05 -0.90 -6.55
CA ASP A 38 -9.32 -1.64 -6.47
C ASP A 38 -9.14 -3.13 -6.80
N GLU A 39 -8.24 -3.44 -7.74
CA GLU A 39 -7.90 -4.83 -8.04
C GLU A 39 -7.12 -5.48 -6.90
N LEU A 40 -6.21 -4.75 -6.23
CA LEU A 40 -5.54 -5.24 -5.02
C LEU A 40 -6.55 -5.57 -3.93
N GLU A 41 -7.51 -4.70 -3.68
CA GLU A 41 -8.58 -4.93 -2.70
C GLU A 41 -9.35 -6.22 -3.02
N ALA A 42 -9.80 -6.38 -4.26
CA ALA A 42 -10.54 -7.55 -4.70
C ALA A 42 -9.70 -8.84 -4.64
N LEU A 43 -8.41 -8.78 -5.00
CA LEU A 43 -7.47 -9.90 -4.91
C LEU A 43 -7.24 -10.32 -3.45
N ILE A 44 -7.07 -9.36 -2.53
CA ILE A 44 -6.88 -9.64 -1.10
C ILE A 44 -8.14 -10.31 -0.52
N ARG A 45 -9.33 -9.80 -0.83
CA ARG A 45 -10.59 -10.42 -0.38
C ARG A 45 -10.74 -11.85 -0.89
N ALA A 46 -10.39 -12.10 -2.15
CA ALA A 46 -10.42 -13.42 -2.74
C ALA A 46 -9.40 -14.38 -2.08
N ALA A 47 -8.17 -13.91 -1.87
CA ALA A 47 -7.10 -14.67 -1.24
C ALA A 47 -7.46 -15.07 0.21
N PHE A 48 -7.99 -14.13 0.99
CA PHE A 48 -8.42 -14.37 2.38
C PHE A 48 -9.77 -15.08 2.51
N ARG A 49 -10.46 -15.39 1.40
CA ARG A 49 -11.81 -16.00 1.41
C ARG A 49 -12.83 -15.19 2.21
N SER A 50 -12.73 -13.87 2.14
CA SER A 50 -13.64 -13.03 2.92
C SER A 50 -15.07 -13.16 2.41
N LYS A 51 -16.03 -13.19 3.34
CA LYS A 51 -17.46 -13.12 3.06
C LYS A 51 -17.86 -11.81 2.38
N GLN A 52 -17.02 -10.79 2.50
CA GLN A 52 -17.19 -9.50 1.86
C GLN A 52 -16.73 -9.48 0.39
N SER A 53 -16.29 -10.63 -0.14
CA SER A 53 -15.96 -10.79 -1.56
C SER A 53 -17.24 -10.97 -2.38
N THR A 54 -17.60 -9.97 -3.19
CA THR A 54 -18.80 -10.05 -4.06
C THR A 54 -18.43 -10.43 -5.49
N ALA A 55 -19.37 -11.07 -6.21
CA ALA A 55 -19.19 -11.42 -7.62
C ALA A 55 -18.98 -10.18 -8.51
N ALA A 56 -19.66 -9.06 -8.22
CA ALA A 56 -19.50 -7.82 -8.97
C ALA A 56 -18.07 -7.26 -8.89
N MET A 57 -17.46 -7.30 -7.69
CA MET A 57 -16.11 -6.78 -7.46
C MET A 57 -15.02 -7.67 -8.07
N THR A 58 -15.22 -8.99 -8.01
CA THR A 58 -14.22 -9.97 -8.44
C THR A 58 -14.40 -10.48 -9.86
N GLY A 59 -15.56 -10.22 -10.49
CA GLY A 59 -15.93 -10.79 -11.79
C GLY A 59 -14.93 -10.46 -12.90
N ALA A 60 -14.55 -9.19 -13.03
CA ALA A 60 -13.59 -8.76 -14.04
C ALA A 60 -12.21 -9.41 -13.84
N ILE A 61 -11.76 -9.53 -12.60
CA ILE A 61 -10.47 -10.15 -12.26
C ILE A 61 -10.52 -11.65 -12.49
N ARG A 62 -11.64 -12.30 -12.13
CA ARG A 62 -11.87 -13.71 -12.40
C ARG A 62 -11.79 -13.98 -13.91
N THR A 63 -12.41 -13.14 -14.74
CA THR A 63 -12.30 -13.25 -16.21
C THR A 63 -10.87 -13.07 -16.71
N LYS A 64 -10.12 -12.10 -16.18
CA LYS A 64 -8.70 -11.91 -16.54
C LYS A 64 -7.87 -13.14 -16.21
N LEU A 65 -8.07 -13.74 -15.04
CA LEU A 65 -7.34 -14.92 -14.59
C LEU A 65 -7.80 -16.21 -15.29
N ALA A 66 -9.06 -16.28 -15.69
CA ALA A 66 -9.68 -17.40 -16.39
C ALA A 66 -9.13 -17.64 -17.80
N SER A 67 -8.33 -16.72 -18.36
CA SER A 67 -7.55 -16.88 -19.60
C SER A 67 -8.17 -17.85 -20.62
N GLY A 68 -9.28 -17.43 -21.24
CA GLY A 68 -10.11 -18.24 -22.17
C GLY A 68 -11.57 -18.41 -21.70
N ASP A 69 -12.28 -19.41 -22.26
CA ASP A 69 -13.70 -19.72 -21.96
C ASP A 69 -13.91 -20.52 -20.64
N GLY A 70 -12.86 -20.71 -19.84
CA GLY A 70 -12.92 -21.52 -18.62
C GLY A 70 -13.59 -20.80 -17.46
N VAL A 71 -14.51 -21.46 -16.75
CA VAL A 71 -15.08 -20.94 -15.50
C VAL A 71 -14.15 -21.29 -14.34
N LEU A 72 -13.60 -20.28 -13.67
CA LEU A 72 -12.83 -20.50 -12.43
C LEU A 72 -13.78 -20.75 -11.27
N GLY A 73 -13.62 -21.89 -10.61
CA GLY A 73 -14.24 -22.16 -9.32
C GLY A 73 -13.70 -21.22 -8.24
N ASP A 74 -14.45 -21.06 -7.14
CA ASP A 74 -14.03 -20.18 -6.06
C ASP A 74 -12.66 -20.59 -5.50
N GLU A 75 -12.44 -21.89 -5.30
CA GLU A 75 -11.17 -22.37 -4.75
C GLU A 75 -9.97 -22.00 -5.63
N GLU A 76 -10.05 -22.28 -6.93
CA GLU A 76 -8.99 -21.91 -7.86
C GLU A 76 -8.80 -20.38 -7.95
N PHE A 77 -9.89 -19.61 -7.93
CA PHE A 77 -9.81 -18.16 -8.01
C PHE A 77 -9.04 -17.54 -6.83
N GLY A 78 -9.26 -18.00 -5.60
CA GLY A 78 -8.50 -17.48 -4.44
C GLY A 78 -7.03 -17.89 -4.44
N LEU A 79 -6.74 -19.08 -4.97
CA LEU A 79 -5.36 -19.53 -5.18
C LEU A 79 -4.65 -18.61 -6.18
N LEU A 80 -5.28 -18.35 -7.33
CA LEU A 80 -4.75 -17.46 -8.35
C LEU A 80 -4.64 -16.02 -7.84
N ALA A 81 -5.59 -15.54 -7.04
CA ALA A 81 -5.52 -14.22 -6.43
C ALA A 81 -4.30 -14.09 -5.49
N ALA A 82 -4.06 -15.08 -4.64
CA ALA A 82 -2.87 -15.09 -3.79
C ALA A 82 -1.57 -15.29 -4.59
N ALA A 83 -1.61 -15.99 -5.71
CA ALA A 83 -0.49 -16.07 -6.64
C ALA A 83 -0.17 -14.69 -7.21
N VAL A 84 -1.16 -13.93 -7.71
CA VAL A 84 -0.97 -12.55 -8.20
C VAL A 84 -0.36 -11.67 -7.10
N LEU A 85 -0.89 -11.71 -5.87
CA LEU A 85 -0.33 -10.95 -4.75
C LEU A 85 1.13 -11.33 -4.46
N THR A 86 1.48 -12.61 -4.56
CA THR A 86 2.87 -13.07 -4.42
C THR A 86 3.79 -12.44 -5.47
N TYR A 87 3.33 -12.29 -6.73
CA TYR A 87 4.08 -11.59 -7.77
C TYR A 87 4.21 -10.10 -7.49
N VAL A 88 3.12 -9.44 -7.09
CA VAL A 88 3.10 -8.01 -6.77
C VAL A 88 4.05 -7.71 -5.60
N LEU A 89 3.99 -8.48 -4.52
CA LEU A 89 4.85 -8.31 -3.33
C LEU A 89 6.34 -8.53 -3.62
N ARG A 90 6.68 -9.25 -4.70
CA ARG A 90 8.06 -9.50 -5.13
C ARG A 90 8.57 -8.45 -6.13
N ALA A 91 7.72 -7.57 -6.66
CA ALA A 91 8.08 -6.60 -7.69
C ALA A 91 8.96 -5.44 -7.17
N ASN A 92 8.89 -5.13 -5.87
CA ASN A 92 9.66 -4.07 -5.22
C ASN A 92 9.43 -2.67 -5.87
N ASP A 93 8.18 -2.38 -6.23
CA ASP A 93 7.71 -1.11 -6.78
C ASP A 93 6.62 -0.46 -5.89
N ASN A 94 5.98 0.61 -6.38
CA ASN A 94 4.92 1.30 -5.64
C ASN A 94 3.67 0.43 -5.43
N SER A 95 3.34 -0.45 -6.37
CA SER A 95 2.21 -1.38 -6.23
C SER A 95 2.51 -2.42 -5.16
N SER A 96 3.76 -2.91 -5.10
CA SER A 96 4.27 -3.77 -4.04
C SER A 96 4.17 -3.11 -2.67
N ALA A 97 4.45 -1.80 -2.57
CA ALA A 97 4.35 -1.05 -1.31
C ALA A 97 2.92 -0.99 -0.77
N LEU A 98 1.97 -0.63 -1.63
CA LEU A 98 0.56 -0.57 -1.28
C LEU A 98 0.00 -1.96 -0.94
N ALA A 99 0.28 -2.96 -1.78
CA ALA A 99 -0.13 -4.34 -1.53
C ALA A 99 0.41 -4.87 -0.20
N ALA A 100 1.66 -4.56 0.14
CA ALA A 100 2.27 -5.02 1.38
C ALA A 100 1.62 -4.37 2.63
N ALA A 101 1.21 -3.10 2.54
CA ALA A 101 0.43 -2.46 3.60
C ALA A 101 -0.97 -3.09 3.72
N MET A 102 -1.71 -3.22 2.62
CA MET A 102 -3.07 -3.79 2.60
C MET A 102 -3.10 -5.26 3.06
N VAL A 103 -2.12 -6.07 2.68
CA VAL A 103 -2.02 -7.47 3.15
C VAL A 103 -1.66 -7.55 4.63
N SER A 104 -0.82 -6.64 5.13
CA SER A 104 -0.49 -6.59 6.57
C SER A 104 -1.72 -6.27 7.41
N THR A 105 -2.51 -5.29 6.99
CA THR A 105 -3.75 -4.91 7.68
C THR A 105 -4.83 -5.97 7.50
N ALA A 106 -4.91 -6.63 6.35
CA ALA A 106 -5.84 -7.75 6.14
C ALA A 106 -5.48 -9.01 6.92
N SER A 107 -4.20 -9.31 7.11
CA SER A 107 -3.75 -10.40 7.99
C SER A 107 -4.07 -10.11 9.45
N PHE A 108 -4.07 -8.82 9.82
CA PHE A 108 -4.47 -8.33 11.12
C PHE A 108 -3.70 -9.02 12.26
N TYR A 109 -2.37 -9.09 12.12
CA TYR A 109 -1.45 -9.82 13.00
C TYR A 109 -1.81 -11.31 13.21
N GLY A 110 -2.36 -11.96 12.17
CA GLY A 110 -2.72 -13.38 12.19
C GLY A 110 -4.08 -13.68 12.83
N LEU A 111 -4.82 -12.65 13.26
CA LEU A 111 -6.19 -12.81 13.74
C LEU A 111 -7.16 -13.20 12.61
N ARG A 112 -6.80 -12.91 11.36
CA ARG A 112 -7.50 -13.45 10.18
C ARG A 112 -6.70 -14.58 9.56
N THR A 113 -7.32 -15.76 9.46
CA THR A 113 -6.66 -16.94 8.90
C THR A 113 -6.58 -16.87 7.39
N LEU A 114 -5.37 -16.95 6.86
CA LEU A 114 -5.13 -17.18 5.44
C LEU A 114 -5.30 -18.66 5.11
N ARG A 115 -6.12 -18.99 4.10
CA ARG A 115 -6.37 -20.38 3.67
C ARG A 115 -5.51 -20.85 2.50
N GLN A 116 -4.71 -19.94 1.94
CA GLN A 116 -3.90 -20.21 0.76
C GLN A 116 -2.53 -20.81 1.16
N PRO A 117 -1.91 -21.63 0.31
CA PRO A 117 -0.63 -22.29 0.61
C PRO A 117 0.57 -21.33 0.60
N MET A 118 0.40 -20.11 0.08
CA MET A 118 1.43 -19.07 0.03
C MET A 118 1.44 -18.27 1.33
N ASP A 119 2.63 -18.01 1.90
CA ASP A 119 2.78 -17.08 3.01
C ASP A 119 2.79 -15.62 2.52
N ILE A 120 1.64 -15.12 2.07
CA ILE A 120 1.53 -13.72 1.61
C ILE A 120 1.72 -12.73 2.76
N SER A 121 1.45 -13.12 4.01
CA SER A 121 1.65 -12.26 5.18
C SER A 121 3.14 -12.03 5.45
N GLY A 122 3.94 -13.11 5.50
CA GLY A 122 5.40 -13.01 5.64
C GLY A 122 6.07 -12.32 4.44
N LEU A 123 5.56 -12.53 3.22
CA LEU A 123 6.00 -11.79 2.04
C LEU A 123 5.68 -10.29 2.15
N ALA A 124 4.50 -9.92 2.66
CA ALA A 124 4.14 -8.53 2.89
C ALA A 124 5.03 -7.87 3.95
N THR A 125 5.34 -8.56 5.06
CA THR A 125 6.31 -8.08 6.05
C THR A 125 7.68 -7.85 5.42
N THR A 126 8.17 -8.82 4.64
CA THR A 126 9.47 -8.73 3.95
C THR A 126 9.51 -7.57 2.96
N ALA A 127 8.47 -7.44 2.13
CA ALA A 127 8.34 -6.36 1.16
C ALA A 127 8.27 -4.99 1.87
N ARG A 128 7.49 -4.86 2.95
CA ARG A 128 7.43 -3.63 3.75
C ARG A 128 8.80 -3.23 4.26
N THR A 129 9.56 -4.15 4.87
CA THR A 129 10.90 -3.84 5.39
C THR A 129 11.87 -3.43 4.28
N ALA A 130 11.90 -4.17 3.17
CA ALA A 130 12.79 -3.87 2.04
C ALA A 130 12.45 -2.51 1.39
N LEU A 131 11.16 -2.25 1.15
CA LEU A 131 10.69 -1.00 0.53
C LEU A 131 10.83 0.19 1.47
N ALA A 132 10.59 0.03 2.77
CA ALA A 132 10.79 1.10 3.74
C ALA A 132 12.24 1.61 3.75
N GLN A 133 13.22 0.72 3.50
CA GLN A 133 14.63 1.08 3.39
C GLN A 133 15.00 1.68 2.04
N SER A 134 14.42 1.19 0.94
CA SER A 134 14.79 1.62 -0.42
C SER A 134 14.13 2.94 -0.84
N THR A 135 12.87 3.15 -0.45
CA THR A 135 12.08 4.35 -0.80
C THR A 135 12.68 5.64 -0.24
N ARG A 136 13.23 5.57 0.98
CA ARG A 136 13.82 6.70 1.72
C ARG A 136 15.32 6.88 1.50
N ARG A 137 15.93 6.15 0.56
CA ARG A 137 17.31 6.45 0.13
C ARG A 137 17.33 7.82 -0.55
N ARG A 138 18.07 8.75 0.04
CA ARG A 138 18.26 10.08 -0.55
C ARG A 138 18.88 9.94 -1.94
N PRO A 139 18.28 10.56 -2.98
CA PRO A 139 18.85 10.52 -4.31
C PRO A 139 20.19 11.24 -4.33
N VAL A 140 21.10 10.79 -5.19
CA VAL A 140 22.34 11.51 -5.47
C VAL A 140 22.00 12.69 -6.38
N MET A 141 22.13 13.90 -5.85
CA MET A 141 21.86 15.13 -6.60
C MET A 141 23.02 15.43 -7.55
N ARG A 142 22.94 14.91 -8.78
CA ARG A 142 23.88 15.23 -9.87
C ARG A 142 23.07 15.67 -11.08
N MET A 143 23.36 16.87 -11.56
CA MET A 143 22.82 17.31 -12.85
C MET A 143 23.59 16.61 -13.97
N SER A 144 22.87 16.00 -14.90
CA SER A 144 23.44 15.54 -16.17
C SER A 144 24.05 16.72 -16.93
N ALA A 145 24.96 16.44 -17.86
CA ALA A 145 25.53 17.47 -18.73
C ALA A 145 24.44 18.18 -19.53
N ILE A 146 24.67 19.45 -19.92
CA ILE A 146 23.77 20.17 -20.82
C ILE A 146 23.83 19.47 -22.18
N PRO A 147 22.69 19.06 -22.77
CA PRO A 147 22.67 18.50 -24.12
C PRO A 147 23.24 19.50 -25.12
N SER A 148 24.16 19.06 -25.97
CA SER A 148 24.69 19.89 -27.05
C SER A 148 23.69 19.97 -28.20
N LEU A 149 23.54 21.14 -28.80
CA LEU A 149 22.88 21.27 -30.11
C LEU A 149 23.76 20.56 -31.13
N THR A 150 23.25 19.48 -31.72
CA THR A 150 23.96 18.72 -32.76
C THR A 150 23.16 18.82 -34.05
N VAL A 151 23.81 19.36 -35.08
CA VAL A 151 23.29 19.38 -36.45
C VAL A 151 24.15 18.40 -37.24
N ASP A 152 23.52 17.50 -37.99
CA ASP A 152 24.21 16.56 -38.86
C ASP A 152 25.03 17.33 -39.92
N PRO A 153 26.38 17.34 -39.84
CA PRO A 153 27.21 18.17 -40.70
C PRO A 153 27.18 17.69 -42.14
N GLU A 154 26.95 16.40 -42.40
CA GLU A 154 26.89 15.85 -43.76
C GLU A 154 25.61 16.32 -44.47
N LYS A 155 24.47 16.33 -43.75
CA LYS A 155 23.20 16.86 -44.27
C LYS A 155 23.24 18.38 -44.39
N ALA A 156 23.84 19.08 -43.43
CA ALA A 156 23.92 20.53 -43.44
C ALA A 156 24.78 21.08 -44.59
N VAL A 157 25.85 20.37 -44.99
CA VAL A 157 26.72 20.76 -46.11
C VAL A 157 26.15 20.36 -47.47
N ALA A 158 25.35 19.30 -47.54
CA ALA A 158 24.74 18.82 -48.79
C ALA A 158 23.49 19.62 -49.22
N THR A 159 22.97 20.48 -48.34
CA THR A 159 21.71 21.20 -48.56
C THR A 159 21.97 22.56 -49.22
N GLU A 160 21.56 22.73 -50.48
CA GLU A 160 21.59 24.03 -51.19
C GLU A 160 20.27 24.81 -51.05
N ASP A 161 19.21 24.15 -50.54
CA ASP A 161 17.89 24.72 -50.33
C ASP A 161 17.77 25.36 -48.93
N SER A 162 17.41 26.64 -48.89
CA SER A 162 17.23 27.38 -47.64
C SER A 162 16.13 26.80 -46.74
N ASP A 163 15.07 26.24 -47.32
CA ASP A 163 13.94 25.68 -46.57
C ASP A 163 14.33 24.35 -45.89
N GLU A 164 15.10 23.50 -46.57
CA GLU A 164 15.59 22.23 -46.01
C GLU A 164 16.63 22.48 -44.91
N ALA A 165 17.50 23.49 -45.07
CA ALA A 165 18.46 23.90 -44.03
C ALA A 165 17.74 24.42 -42.77
N LEU A 166 16.67 25.21 -42.94
CA LEU A 166 15.82 25.67 -41.83
C LEU A 166 15.11 24.51 -41.14
N GLN A 167 14.62 23.50 -41.87
CA GLN A 167 14.00 22.31 -41.29
C GLN A 167 14.99 21.47 -40.47
N LEU A 168 16.21 21.26 -40.98
CA LEU A 168 17.26 20.54 -40.25
C LEU A 168 17.64 21.26 -38.95
N LEU A 169 17.79 22.58 -39.01
CA LEU A 169 18.06 23.40 -37.82
C LEU A 169 16.88 23.36 -36.83
N ALA A 170 15.65 23.48 -37.31
CA ALA A 170 14.45 23.42 -36.48
C ALA A 170 14.30 22.06 -35.78
N ALA A 171 14.62 20.95 -36.47
CA ALA A 171 14.64 19.61 -35.90
C ALA A 171 15.71 19.46 -34.81
N ALA A 172 16.95 19.89 -35.07
CA ALA A 172 18.03 19.86 -34.10
C ALA A 172 17.72 20.71 -32.85
N CYS A 173 17.15 21.91 -33.05
CA CYS A 173 16.68 22.76 -31.95
C CYS A 173 15.56 22.08 -31.14
N SER A 174 14.60 21.45 -31.82
CA SER A 174 13.49 20.76 -31.16
C SER A 174 13.97 19.57 -30.31
N GLU A 175 14.92 18.80 -30.82
CA GLU A 175 15.54 17.69 -30.09
C GLU A 175 16.37 18.17 -28.90
N ALA A 176 17.18 19.23 -29.08
CA ALA A 176 17.96 19.82 -27.99
C ALA A 176 17.06 20.41 -26.88
N ILE A 177 15.96 21.09 -27.26
CA ILE A 177 14.96 21.60 -26.30
C ILE A 177 14.29 20.44 -25.57
N LYS A 178 13.89 19.37 -26.27
CA LYS A 178 13.29 18.18 -25.64
C LYS A 178 14.26 17.52 -24.66
N ALA A 179 15.52 17.31 -25.06
CA ALA A 179 16.54 16.73 -24.18
C ALA A 179 16.80 17.62 -22.96
N LEU A 180 16.77 18.95 -23.12
CA LEU A 180 16.90 19.89 -22.02
C LEU A 180 15.69 19.82 -21.07
N ALA A 181 14.47 19.73 -21.61
CA ALA A 181 13.24 19.59 -20.84
C ALA A 181 13.19 18.25 -20.07
N ASP A 182 13.61 17.15 -20.70
CA ASP A 182 13.70 15.83 -20.06
C ASP A 182 14.71 15.84 -18.91
N ARG A 183 15.91 16.42 -19.13
CA ARG A 183 16.93 16.63 -18.10
C ARG A 183 16.41 17.46 -16.93
N GLN A 184 15.72 18.57 -17.22
CA GLN A 184 15.16 19.45 -16.19
C GLN A 184 14.08 18.73 -15.38
N THR A 185 13.17 18.02 -16.05
CA THR A 185 12.13 17.20 -15.43
C THR A 185 12.74 16.12 -14.52
N GLU A 186 13.82 15.48 -14.95
CA GLU A 186 14.50 14.46 -14.17
C GLU A 186 15.15 15.05 -12.91
N PHE A 187 15.82 16.20 -13.04
CA PHE A 187 16.40 16.91 -11.91
C PHE A 187 15.34 17.42 -10.92
N GLU A 188 14.21 17.93 -11.42
CA GLU A 188 13.07 18.35 -10.59
C GLU A 188 12.47 17.17 -9.82
N LYS A 189 12.30 16.00 -10.47
CA LYS A 189 11.85 14.77 -9.79
C LYS A 189 12.81 14.35 -8.67
N LEU A 190 14.12 14.41 -8.91
CA LEU A 190 15.12 14.09 -7.88
C LEU A 190 15.08 15.11 -6.73
N THR A 191 14.94 16.40 -7.04
CA THR A 191 14.84 17.47 -6.04
C THR A 191 13.58 17.32 -5.19
N GLN A 192 12.43 17.10 -5.82
CA GLN A 192 11.16 16.90 -5.12
C GLN A 192 11.24 15.66 -4.21
N ARG A 193 11.81 14.55 -4.71
CA ARG A 193 12.01 13.36 -3.90
C ARG A 193 12.94 13.61 -2.71
N TYR A 194 14.03 14.35 -2.92
CA TYR A 194 14.96 14.70 -1.86
C TYR A 194 14.27 15.52 -0.75
N ILE A 195 13.53 16.56 -1.13
CA ILE A 195 12.78 17.43 -0.20
C ILE A 195 11.73 16.61 0.54
N SER A 196 10.92 15.81 -0.17
CA SER A 196 9.88 15.00 0.47
C SER A 196 10.43 14.00 1.49
N ILE A 197 11.61 13.40 1.25
CA ILE A 197 12.27 12.53 2.24
C ILE A 197 12.72 13.35 3.45
N GLN A 198 13.33 14.52 3.23
CA GLN A 198 13.78 15.38 4.33
C GLN A 198 12.63 15.87 5.20
N ASP A 199 11.54 16.34 4.58
CA ASP A 199 10.36 16.81 5.28
C ASP A 199 9.72 15.68 6.09
N GLU A 200 9.65 14.45 5.53
CA GLU A 200 9.16 13.28 6.27
C GLU A 200 9.99 13.02 7.53
N GLU A 201 11.31 12.88 7.35
CA GLU A 201 12.24 12.56 8.44
C GLU A 201 12.24 13.65 9.52
N LEU A 202 12.18 14.91 9.12
CA LEU A 202 12.18 16.06 10.01
C LEU A 202 10.86 16.19 10.77
N ASN A 203 9.72 16.00 10.10
CA ASN A 203 8.41 16.01 10.75
C ASN A 203 8.29 14.89 11.78
N MET A 204 8.71 13.66 11.44
CA MET A 204 8.74 12.54 12.39
C MET A 204 9.66 12.82 13.58
N LEU A 205 10.83 13.42 13.33
CA LEU A 205 11.77 13.77 14.40
C LEU A 205 11.20 14.85 15.33
N TRP A 206 10.59 15.90 14.78
CA TRP A 206 9.98 16.97 15.56
C TRP A 206 8.76 16.49 16.33
N TRP A 207 7.93 15.65 15.73
CA TRP A 207 6.81 15.01 16.42
C TRP A 207 7.29 14.21 17.63
N LEU A 208 8.32 13.36 17.46
CA LEU A 208 8.85 12.55 18.55
C LEU A 208 9.54 13.41 19.63
N GLN A 209 10.40 14.36 19.22
CA GLN A 209 11.16 15.20 20.13
C GLN A 209 10.26 16.18 20.90
N GLY A 210 9.17 16.65 20.28
CA GLY A 210 8.18 17.50 20.92
C GLY A 210 7.40 16.77 22.02
N GLY A 211 7.24 15.45 21.92
CA GLY A 211 6.61 14.64 22.96
C GLY A 211 5.14 15.01 23.24
N HIS A 212 4.46 15.61 22.25
CA HIS A 212 3.15 16.23 22.42
C HIS A 212 2.26 15.92 21.22
N SER A 213 1.03 15.51 21.48
CA SER A 213 0.02 15.25 20.46
C SER A 213 -0.59 16.57 20.01
N HIS A 214 -0.48 16.89 18.72
CA HIS A 214 -1.12 18.08 18.16
C HIS A 214 -2.63 17.90 18.00
N THR A 215 -3.14 16.67 17.85
CA THR A 215 -4.58 16.45 17.70
C THR A 215 -5.33 16.51 19.04
N LEU A 216 -4.73 16.02 20.13
CA LEU A 216 -5.34 16.09 21.47
C LEU A 216 -4.85 17.26 22.32
N GLY A 217 -3.78 17.95 21.92
CA GLY A 217 -3.24 19.10 22.65
C GLY A 217 -2.68 18.75 24.03
N GLN A 218 -2.10 17.54 24.18
CA GLN A 218 -1.53 17.06 25.43
C GLN A 218 -0.24 16.26 25.22
N SER A 219 0.59 16.15 26.28
CA SER A 219 1.82 15.35 26.25
C SER A 219 1.51 13.89 25.94
N PHE A 220 2.38 13.17 25.23
CA PHE A 220 2.21 11.74 24.96
C PHE A 220 1.98 10.92 26.23
N ALA A 221 2.64 11.31 27.33
CA ALA A 221 2.51 10.66 28.63
C ALA A 221 1.10 10.84 29.25
N ASP A 222 0.44 11.96 28.95
CA ASP A 222 -0.88 12.31 29.49
C ASP A 222 -2.02 11.70 28.66
N ILE A 223 -1.75 11.22 27.45
CA ILE A 223 -2.73 10.51 26.64
C ILE A 223 -3.09 9.18 27.33
N PRO A 224 -4.39 8.89 27.55
CA PRO A 224 -4.83 7.62 28.11
C PRO A 224 -4.28 6.43 27.33
N ARG A 225 -3.88 5.40 28.07
CA ARG A 225 -3.25 4.18 27.53
C ARG A 225 -4.02 3.56 26.37
N ASP A 226 -5.34 3.54 26.46
CA ASP A 226 -6.21 2.89 25.47
C ASP A 226 -6.35 3.70 24.17
N GLN A 227 -6.16 5.02 24.25
CA GLN A 227 -6.23 5.93 23.10
C GLN A 227 -4.87 6.06 22.40
N ARG A 228 -3.79 6.05 23.19
CA ARG A 228 -2.43 6.38 22.75
C ARG A 228 -1.98 5.63 21.49
N PRO A 229 -2.18 4.30 21.36
CA PRO A 229 -1.76 3.56 20.17
C PRO A 229 -2.38 4.08 18.87
N ILE A 230 -3.67 4.38 18.91
CA ILE A 230 -4.44 4.80 17.73
C ILE A 230 -4.13 6.26 17.40
N VAL A 231 -4.18 7.14 18.40
CA VAL A 231 -3.96 8.58 18.18
C VAL A 231 -2.56 8.86 17.65
N LEU A 232 -1.53 8.32 18.30
CA LEU A 232 -0.14 8.57 17.91
C LEU A 232 0.21 7.89 16.58
N ALA A 233 -0.42 6.75 16.26
CA ALA A 233 -0.28 6.12 14.96
C ALA A 233 -0.87 6.99 13.83
N CYS A 234 -2.03 7.60 14.05
CA CYS A 234 -2.63 8.53 13.08
C CYS A 234 -1.74 9.76 12.86
N GLU A 235 -1.28 10.41 13.93
CA GLU A 235 -0.37 11.57 13.82
C GLU A 235 0.94 11.21 13.10
N LEU A 236 1.52 10.05 13.41
CA LEU A 236 2.73 9.60 12.73
C LEU A 236 2.46 9.26 11.25
N ALA A 237 1.29 8.71 10.93
CA ALA A 237 0.87 8.48 9.55
C ALA A 237 0.66 9.80 8.79
N GLU A 238 0.13 10.84 9.45
CA GLU A 238 0.02 12.20 8.89
C GLU A 238 1.38 12.74 8.45
N ALA A 239 2.41 12.56 9.29
CA ALA A 239 3.79 12.94 9.03
C ALA A 239 4.52 12.06 7.99
N THR A 240 3.87 11.01 7.47
CA THR A 240 4.46 10.09 6.48
C THR A 240 3.98 10.43 5.07
N PHE A 241 4.93 10.60 4.13
CA PHE A 241 4.64 10.87 2.72
C PHE A 241 4.73 9.62 1.84
N ALA A 242 5.63 8.68 2.14
CA ALA A 242 5.86 7.47 1.34
C ALA A 242 5.23 6.21 1.96
N ILE A 243 4.67 5.35 1.10
CA ILE A 243 4.21 4.00 1.45
C ILE A 243 5.24 2.97 0.94
N PRO A 244 5.58 1.91 1.72
CA PRO A 244 5.23 1.72 3.12
C PRO A 244 5.91 2.78 4.00
N GLY A 245 5.45 2.91 5.23
CA GLY A 245 6.04 3.80 6.23
C GLY A 245 7.51 3.51 6.55
N ALA A 246 8.14 4.39 7.34
CA ALA A 246 9.55 4.26 7.67
C ALA A 246 9.87 2.96 8.43
N ALA A 247 11.05 2.39 8.20
CA ALA A 247 11.46 1.15 8.87
C ALA A 247 11.57 1.31 10.40
N SER A 248 11.71 2.54 10.88
CA SER A 248 11.80 2.91 12.28
C SER A 248 10.45 3.17 12.96
N VAL A 249 9.30 3.06 12.27
CA VAL A 249 7.98 3.42 12.82
C VAL A 249 7.71 2.78 14.17
N GLN A 250 7.92 1.46 14.31
CA GLN A 250 7.73 0.78 15.59
C GLN A 250 8.64 1.35 16.69
N SER A 251 9.90 1.66 16.36
CA SER A 251 10.82 2.29 17.31
C SER A 251 10.39 3.71 17.69
N LEU A 252 9.82 4.49 16.76
CA LEU A 252 9.30 5.82 17.04
C LEU A 252 8.10 5.73 17.98
N LEU A 253 7.15 4.82 17.70
CA LEU A 253 5.97 4.58 18.54
C LEU A 253 6.36 4.11 19.95
N THR A 254 7.34 3.22 20.07
CA THR A 254 7.84 2.80 21.40
C THR A 254 8.47 3.96 22.18
N ARG A 255 9.25 4.82 21.52
CA ARG A 255 9.81 6.02 22.16
C ARG A 255 8.74 7.06 22.51
N ALA A 256 7.62 7.07 21.80
CA ALA A 256 6.45 7.87 22.11
C ALA A 256 5.60 7.29 23.26
N GLY A 257 6.03 6.19 23.89
CA GLY A 257 5.37 5.61 25.07
C GLY A 257 4.33 4.54 24.76
N ILE A 258 4.41 3.88 23.61
CA ILE A 258 3.58 2.71 23.24
C ILE A 258 4.37 1.42 23.52
N ASP A 259 3.89 0.62 24.47
CA ASP A 259 4.54 -0.63 24.89
C ASP A 259 4.03 -1.89 24.15
N TYR A 260 4.62 -3.05 24.48
CA TYR A 260 4.24 -4.37 23.97
C TYR A 260 3.52 -5.25 25.00
N LEU A 261 3.30 -4.75 26.22
CA LEU A 261 3.11 -5.59 27.40
C LEU A 261 1.67 -6.06 27.54
N GLU A 262 0.76 -5.14 27.87
CA GLU A 262 -0.61 -5.49 28.23
C GLU A 262 -1.53 -5.38 27.00
N PRO A 263 -2.05 -6.50 26.46
CA PRO A 263 -2.86 -6.45 25.26
C PRO A 263 -4.17 -5.69 25.48
N LEU A 264 -4.55 -4.89 24.48
CA LEU A 264 -5.80 -4.16 24.43
C LEU A 264 -6.79 -4.90 23.54
N THR A 265 -8.07 -4.92 23.93
CA THR A 265 -9.14 -5.26 23.00
C THR A 265 -9.35 -4.10 22.04
N ILE A 266 -9.58 -4.39 20.76
CA ILE A 266 -9.85 -3.36 19.74
C ILE A 266 -11.08 -2.54 20.12
N ALA A 267 -12.14 -3.20 20.60
CA ALA A 267 -13.35 -2.56 21.06
C ALA A 267 -13.09 -1.50 22.14
N ALA A 268 -12.35 -1.83 23.21
CA ALA A 268 -12.04 -0.86 24.27
C ALA A 268 -11.19 0.31 23.76
N ALA A 269 -10.16 0.04 22.95
CA ALA A 269 -9.31 1.08 22.39
C ALA A 269 -10.13 2.02 21.50
N VAL A 270 -10.94 1.48 20.59
CA VAL A 270 -11.83 2.26 19.73
C VAL A 270 -12.85 3.01 20.56
N GLN A 271 -13.49 2.41 21.57
CA GLN A 271 -14.49 3.05 22.42
C GLN A 271 -13.92 4.20 23.26
N SER A 272 -12.64 4.14 23.61
CA SER A 272 -12.00 5.16 24.44
C SER A 272 -11.77 6.49 23.72
N LEU A 273 -11.81 6.52 22.38
CA LEU A 273 -11.45 7.71 21.59
C LEU A 273 -12.51 8.83 21.71
N PRO A 274 -12.14 10.12 21.65
CA PRO A 274 -13.14 11.18 21.58
C PRO A 274 -13.95 11.14 20.28
N THR A 275 -15.28 11.24 20.35
CA THR A 275 -16.15 11.23 19.15
C THR A 275 -15.81 12.33 18.15
N LYS A 276 -15.43 13.53 18.65
CA LYS A 276 -14.99 14.64 17.79
C LYS A 276 -13.75 14.24 16.98
N TRP A 277 -12.74 13.70 17.65
CA TRP A 277 -11.49 13.24 17.03
C TRP A 277 -11.76 12.14 15.99
N LEU A 278 -12.66 11.19 16.28
CA LEU A 278 -13.03 10.14 15.33
C LEU A 278 -13.62 10.70 14.03
N ARG A 279 -14.42 11.76 14.09
CA ARG A 279 -14.99 12.40 12.89
C ARG A 279 -13.90 13.09 12.05
N ASP A 280 -12.89 13.65 12.71
CA ASP A 280 -11.78 14.31 12.02
C ASP A 280 -10.89 13.29 11.30
N VAL A 281 -10.70 12.10 11.90
CA VAL A 281 -9.85 11.02 11.38
C VAL A 281 -10.59 10.09 10.40
N CYS A 282 -11.91 10.02 10.50
CA CYS A 282 -12.80 9.25 9.63
C CYS A 282 -13.90 10.16 9.06
N PRO A 283 -13.55 11.17 8.25
CA PRO A 283 -14.52 12.05 7.63
C PRO A 283 -15.30 11.32 6.52
N VAL A 284 -16.46 11.86 6.14
CA VAL A 284 -17.41 11.23 5.22
C VAL A 284 -16.78 10.92 3.86
N GLU A 285 -15.83 11.74 3.41
CA GLU A 285 -15.12 11.57 2.14
C GLU A 285 -14.23 10.32 2.13
N LEU A 286 -13.78 9.83 3.30
CA LEU A 286 -13.01 8.59 3.39
C LEU A 286 -13.89 7.34 3.43
N GLU A 287 -15.19 7.46 3.73
CA GLU A 287 -16.07 6.29 3.92
C GLU A 287 -16.11 5.34 2.72
N ALA A 288 -16.03 5.89 1.50
CA ALA A 288 -16.03 5.09 0.26
C ALA A 288 -14.76 4.23 0.11
N ARG A 289 -13.68 4.59 0.80
CA ARG A 289 -12.38 3.90 0.78
C ARG A 289 -12.21 2.92 1.93
N ILE A 290 -13.06 3.00 2.95
CA ILE A 290 -13.01 2.11 4.11
C ILE A 290 -13.45 0.71 3.68
N SER A 291 -12.58 -0.25 3.97
CA SER A 291 -12.80 -1.66 3.73
C SER A 291 -12.82 -2.45 5.04
N PRO A 292 -13.82 -3.31 5.29
CA PRO A 292 -13.79 -4.22 6.43
C PRO A 292 -12.65 -5.25 6.35
N VAL A 293 -12.05 -5.45 5.18
CA VAL A 293 -10.98 -6.43 4.98
C VAL A 293 -9.61 -5.77 5.11
N THR A 294 -9.33 -4.69 4.41
CA THR A 294 -8.00 -4.06 4.39
C THR A 294 -7.87 -2.85 5.32
N THR A 295 -8.97 -2.30 5.83
CA THR A 295 -8.95 -1.25 6.85
C THR A 295 -9.92 -1.53 8.01
N PRO A 296 -9.81 -2.69 8.67
CA PRO A 296 -10.74 -3.11 9.73
C PRO A 296 -10.79 -2.17 10.94
N LEU A 297 -9.73 -1.43 11.29
CA LEU A 297 -9.82 -0.42 12.37
C LEU A 297 -10.63 0.79 11.95
N HIS A 298 -10.51 1.25 10.70
CA HIS A 298 -11.33 2.34 10.20
C HIS A 298 -12.79 1.93 10.00
N GLU A 299 -13.05 0.66 9.67
CA GLU A 299 -14.40 0.12 9.73
C GLU A 299 -14.95 0.20 11.16
N ALA A 300 -14.13 -0.09 12.20
CA ALA A 300 -14.55 0.09 13.59
C ALA A 300 -14.87 1.56 13.93
N PHE A 301 -14.05 2.51 13.45
CA PHE A 301 -14.30 3.94 13.63
C PHE A 301 -15.63 4.36 13.00
N LYS A 302 -15.86 3.95 11.75
CA LYS A 302 -17.11 4.19 11.04
C LYS A 302 -18.31 3.65 11.81
N ARG A 303 -18.29 2.37 12.21
CA ARG A 303 -19.40 1.77 12.95
C ARG A 303 -19.62 2.43 14.31
N ARG A 304 -18.57 2.85 15.00
CA ARG A 304 -18.69 3.61 16.26
C ARG A 304 -19.32 4.99 16.05
N LEU A 305 -19.16 5.60 14.87
CA LEU A 305 -19.80 6.87 14.56
C LEU A 305 -21.29 6.72 14.18
N GLU A 306 -21.70 5.54 13.71
CA GLU A 306 -23.09 5.24 13.31
C GLU A 306 -24.04 5.02 14.50
N VAL A 307 -23.52 4.55 15.64
CA VAL A 307 -24.34 4.21 16.83
C VAL A 307 -23.68 4.69 18.11
N ASP A 308 -24.50 5.09 19.08
CA ASP A 308 -24.02 5.37 20.43
C ASP A 308 -23.78 4.07 21.21
N GLY A 309 -22.80 4.11 22.12
CA GLY A 309 -22.47 2.97 22.99
C GLY A 309 -21.61 1.90 22.32
N ASP A 310 -21.85 0.64 22.65
CA ASP A 310 -21.02 -0.54 22.30
C ASP A 310 -21.72 -1.51 21.31
N SER A 311 -22.93 -1.16 20.85
CA SER A 311 -23.74 -1.98 19.94
C SER A 311 -23.12 -2.17 18.55
N TRP A 312 -22.11 -1.36 18.19
CA TRP A 312 -21.35 -1.51 16.95
C TRP A 312 -20.43 -2.73 16.92
N ILE A 313 -19.98 -3.20 18.09
CA ILE A 313 -18.92 -4.22 18.21
C ILE A 313 -19.30 -5.54 17.52
N PRO A 314 -20.50 -6.13 17.74
CA PRO A 314 -20.85 -7.40 17.09
C PRO A 314 -20.98 -7.26 15.57
N SER A 315 -21.46 -6.10 15.10
CA SER A 315 -21.61 -5.83 13.66
C SER A 315 -20.25 -5.70 12.98
N TRP A 316 -19.32 -4.95 13.59
CA TRP A 316 -17.94 -4.83 13.14
C TRP A 316 -17.25 -6.20 13.10
N ALA A 317 -17.30 -6.95 14.21
CA ALA A 317 -16.67 -8.27 14.32
C ALA A 317 -17.16 -9.25 13.22
N SER A 318 -18.47 -9.23 12.95
CA SER A 318 -19.09 -10.05 11.91
C SER A 318 -18.61 -9.69 10.50
N VAL A 319 -18.57 -8.40 10.16
CA VAL A 319 -18.23 -7.94 8.80
C VAL A 319 -16.73 -8.01 8.53
N CYS A 320 -15.91 -7.69 9.54
CA CYS A 320 -14.45 -7.80 9.45
C CYS A 320 -13.95 -9.25 9.63
N GLU A 321 -14.80 -10.17 10.09
CA GLU A 321 -14.43 -11.57 10.36
C GLU A 321 -13.28 -11.65 11.39
N ILE A 322 -13.36 -10.83 12.43
CA ILE A 322 -12.42 -10.75 13.55
C ILE A 322 -13.21 -10.96 14.84
N ASP A 323 -12.67 -11.74 15.77
CA ASP A 323 -13.30 -11.96 17.07
C ASP A 323 -13.49 -10.65 17.84
N SER A 324 -14.68 -10.44 18.44
CA SER A 324 -14.99 -9.20 19.16
C SER A 324 -14.14 -9.01 20.42
N GLY A 325 -13.64 -10.10 21.00
CA GLY A 325 -12.71 -10.12 22.12
C GLY A 325 -11.24 -10.17 21.70
N ALA A 326 -10.93 -10.05 20.40
CA ALA A 326 -9.57 -10.10 19.90
C ALA A 326 -8.70 -9.02 20.57
N LYS A 327 -7.50 -9.46 20.99
CA LYS A 327 -6.52 -8.61 21.68
C LYS A 327 -5.25 -8.48 20.86
N LEU A 328 -4.69 -7.29 20.89
CA LEU A 328 -3.40 -6.97 20.29
C LEU A 328 -2.56 -6.22 21.31
N SER A 329 -1.24 -6.37 21.24
CA SER A 329 -0.37 -5.45 22.00
C SER A 329 -0.60 -4.01 21.52
N PRO A 330 -0.37 -3.00 22.37
CA PRO A 330 -0.52 -1.59 21.97
C PRO A 330 0.30 -1.25 20.73
N LEU A 331 1.54 -1.77 20.62
CA LEU A 331 2.38 -1.57 19.46
C LEU A 331 1.82 -2.20 18.17
N GLN A 332 1.23 -3.39 18.23
CA GLN A 332 0.57 -4.02 17.08
C GLN A 332 -0.65 -3.22 16.63
N LEU A 333 -1.46 -2.75 17.58
CA LEU A 333 -2.61 -1.90 17.29
C LEU A 333 -2.18 -0.59 16.61
N ALA A 334 -1.11 0.03 17.10
CA ALA A 334 -0.54 1.23 16.51
C ALA A 334 0.00 1.00 15.09
N ASP A 335 0.74 -0.09 14.85
CA ASP A 335 1.24 -0.41 13.50
C ASP A 335 0.10 -0.67 12.50
N LEU A 336 -0.97 -1.36 12.91
CA LEU A 336 -2.15 -1.54 12.07
C LEU A 336 -2.82 -0.20 11.74
N CYS A 337 -3.10 0.61 12.75
CA CYS A 337 -3.75 1.90 12.56
C CYS A 337 -2.93 2.81 11.65
N TYR A 338 -1.61 2.84 11.86
CA TYR A 338 -0.66 3.54 11.02
C TYR A 338 -0.73 3.06 9.56
N CYS A 339 -0.71 1.75 9.33
CA CYS A 339 -0.78 1.20 7.97
C CYS A 339 -2.10 1.50 7.28
N GLU A 340 -3.23 1.34 7.97
CA GLU A 340 -4.54 1.64 7.42
C GLU A 340 -4.66 3.12 7.03
N GLN A 341 -4.13 4.02 7.86
CA GLN A 341 -4.07 5.46 7.54
C GLN A 341 -3.28 5.74 6.27
N LEU A 342 -2.14 5.07 6.06
CA LEU A 342 -1.38 5.21 4.81
C LEU A 342 -2.16 4.69 3.60
N VAL A 343 -2.86 3.56 3.75
CA VAL A 343 -3.70 2.97 2.69
C VAL A 343 -4.86 3.89 2.32
N LEU A 344 -5.50 4.55 3.31
CA LEU A 344 -6.63 5.45 3.08
C LEU A 344 -6.25 6.83 2.54
N ARG A 345 -4.97 7.20 2.58
CA ARG A 345 -4.51 8.50 2.05
C ARG A 345 -3.91 8.42 0.63
N LYS A 346 -3.60 7.22 0.13
CA LYS A 346 -2.88 7.00 -1.14
C LYS A 346 -3.76 6.50 -2.26
#